data_AF-A0A6B2G4J2-F1
#
_entry.id   AF-A0A6B2G4J2-F1
#
_cell.length_a   1.000
_cell.length_b   1.000
_cell.length_c   1.000
_cell.angle_alpha   90.00
_cell.angle_beta   90.00
_cell.angle_gamma   90.00
#
_symmetry.space_group_name_H-M   'P 1'
#
loop_
_entity.id
_entity.type
_entity.pdbx_description
1 polymer ?
#
loop_
_entity_poly.entity_id
_entity_poly.type
_entity_poly.pdbx_seq_one_letter_code
_entity_poly.pdbx_strand_id
1 'polypeptide(L)'
;MIATIVKPKQNYSEEGHIKVSLDLPSLNACSSTIDQSNSTIAEITLPIEKCLRESGCINLKGMCIKNGEKVWLLNVYLTIFESDGCLSDYCTLCILYGLTKF
;
A
#
# COMPACT_ATOMS: atom_id res chain seq x y z
N MET A 1 4.43 -9.40 -1.05
CA MET A 1 5.14 -8.09 -1.11
C MET A 1 6.29 -8.20 -2.09
N ILE A 2 6.51 -7.17 -2.89
CA ILE A 2 7.60 -7.13 -3.87
C ILE A 2 8.27 -5.76 -3.79
N ALA A 3 9.61 -5.73 -3.73
CA ALA A 3 10.39 -4.50 -3.81
C ALA A 3 10.97 -4.32 -5.22
N THR A 4 10.75 -3.16 -5.83
CA THR A 4 11.28 -2.80 -7.15
C THR A 4 12.07 -1.49 -7.07
N ILE A 5 13.00 -1.28 -7.99
CA ILE A 5 13.79 -0.05 -8.05
C ILE A 5 13.12 0.91 -9.04
N VAL A 6 12.83 2.12 -8.59
CA VAL A 6 12.20 3.16 -9.40
C VAL A 6 12.95 4.49 -9.28
N LYS A 7 12.69 5.40 -10.21
CA LYS A 7 13.15 6.80 -10.06
C LYS A 7 12.32 7.48 -8.96
N PRO A 8 12.96 8.28 -8.09
CA PRO A 8 12.22 9.02 -7.07
C PRO A 8 11.29 10.06 -7.69
N LYS A 9 10.24 10.42 -6.95
CA LYS A 9 9.38 11.57 -7.29
C LYS A 9 10.16 12.87 -7.11
N GLN A 10 9.93 13.85 -8.01
CA GLN A 10 10.64 15.14 -8.02
C GLN A 10 10.61 15.89 -6.66
N ASN A 11 9.52 15.73 -5.89
CA ASN A 11 9.37 16.39 -4.60
C ASN A 11 10.07 15.66 -3.44
N TYR A 12 10.44 14.38 -3.61
CA TYR A 12 11.02 13.54 -2.56
C TYR A 12 12.11 12.64 -3.16
N SER A 13 13.27 13.25 -3.47
CA SER A 13 14.44 12.57 -4.08
C SER A 13 15.16 11.61 -3.15
N GLU A 14 14.94 11.76 -1.84
CA GLU A 14 15.67 11.07 -0.77
C GLU A 14 14.86 9.97 -0.08
N GLU A 15 13.62 9.73 -0.50
CA GLU A 15 12.72 8.78 0.17
C GLU A 15 12.19 7.73 -0.80
N GLY A 16 12.14 6.49 -0.31
CA GLY A 16 11.45 5.40 -0.98
C GLY A 16 9.94 5.60 -1.01
N HIS A 17 9.27 4.69 -1.72
CA HIS A 17 7.83 4.72 -1.87
C HIS A 17 7.23 3.40 -1.40
N ILE A 18 6.07 3.49 -0.77
CA ILE A 18 5.21 2.34 -0.49
C ILE A 18 3.90 2.53 -1.25
N LYS A 19 3.43 1.45 -1.87
CA LYS A 19 2.15 1.39 -2.55
C LYS A 19 1.39 0.16 -2.07
N VAL A 20 0.16 0.35 -1.63
CA VAL A 20 -0.75 -0.69 -1.20
C VAL A 20 -1.76 -0.92 -2.32
N SER A 21 -1.79 -2.13 -2.85
CA SER A 21 -2.77 -2.57 -3.84
C SER A 21 -3.67 -3.61 -3.19
N LEU A 22 -4.95 -3.31 -3.14
CA LEU A 22 -5.96 -4.14 -2.52
C LEU A 22 -6.89 -4.71 -3.60
N ASP A 23 -7.07 -6.02 -3.56
CA ASP A 23 -7.95 -6.77 -4.45
C ASP A 23 -9.11 -7.38 -3.64
N LEU A 24 -10.35 -7.07 -4.05
CA LEU A 24 -11.59 -7.59 -3.46
C LEU A 24 -12.41 -8.33 -4.52
N PRO A 25 -12.23 -9.65 -4.67
CA PRO A 25 -13.01 -10.46 -5.60
C PRO A 25 -14.52 -10.47 -5.27
N SER A 26 -14.88 -10.41 -3.99
CA SER A 26 -16.28 -10.45 -3.53
C SER A 26 -17.04 -9.15 -3.80
N LEU A 27 -16.38 -7.99 -3.68
CA LEU A 27 -16.98 -6.70 -4.03
C LEU A 27 -17.28 -6.61 -5.53
N ASN A 28 -16.37 -7.12 -6.36
CA ASN A 28 -16.54 -7.15 -7.82
C ASN A 28 -17.71 -8.03 -8.27
N ALA A 29 -18.15 -8.99 -7.45
CA ALA A 29 -19.31 -9.83 -7.75
C ALA A 29 -20.66 -9.17 -7.37
N CYS A 30 -20.67 -8.23 -6.43
CA CYS A 30 -21.90 -7.61 -5.91
C CYS A 30 -22.08 -6.12 -6.28
N SER A 31 -21.01 -5.39 -6.63
CA SER A 31 -21.08 -3.97 -6.98
C SER A 31 -21.55 -3.78 -8.42
N SER A 32 -22.55 -2.94 -8.63
CA SER A 32 -23.19 -2.69 -9.94
C SER A 32 -22.35 -1.84 -10.90
N THR A 33 -21.25 -1.23 -10.47
CA THR A 33 -20.29 -0.50 -11.32
C THR A 33 -18.85 -0.61 -10.80
N ILE A 34 -17.89 -0.78 -11.72
CA ILE A 34 -16.44 -0.84 -11.44
C ILE A 34 -15.94 0.43 -10.73
N ASP A 35 -16.57 1.58 -10.98
CA ASP A 35 -16.20 2.85 -10.36
C ASP A 35 -16.49 2.89 -8.86
N GLN A 36 -17.56 2.23 -8.40
CA GLN A 36 -17.89 2.15 -6.98
C GLN A 36 -16.93 1.23 -6.21
N SER A 37 -16.51 0.11 -6.80
CA SER A 37 -15.54 -0.77 -6.15
C SER A 37 -14.17 -0.08 -6.02
N ASN A 38 -13.74 0.66 -7.04
CA ASN A 38 -12.51 1.45 -7.00
C ASN A 38 -12.55 2.57 -5.95
N SER A 39 -13.69 3.26 -5.77
CA SER A 39 -13.81 4.28 -4.73
C SER A 39 -13.69 3.68 -3.33
N THR A 40 -14.35 2.56 -3.07
CA THR A 40 -14.25 1.88 -1.76
C THR A 40 -12.83 1.36 -1.50
N ILE A 41 -12.15 0.83 -2.52
CA ILE A 41 -10.74 0.41 -2.40
C ILE A 41 -9.84 1.61 -2.08
N ALA A 42 -10.04 2.74 -2.75
CA ALA A 42 -9.27 3.95 -2.49
C ALA A 42 -9.52 4.50 -1.08
N GLU A 43 -10.77 4.49 -0.61
CA GLU A 43 -11.15 4.91 0.75
C GLU A 43 -10.45 4.10 1.84
N ILE A 44 -10.12 2.83 1.58
CA ILE A 44 -9.38 1.98 2.52
C ILE A 44 -7.87 2.13 2.35
N THR A 45 -7.37 2.11 1.11
CA THR A 45 -5.92 2.09 0.85
C THR A 45 -5.24 3.43 1.09
N LEU A 46 -5.88 4.57 0.78
CA LEU A 46 -5.31 5.90 0.96
C LEU A 46 -4.99 6.21 2.44
N PRO A 47 -5.90 6.01 3.41
CA PRO A 47 -5.59 6.20 4.83
C PRO A 47 -4.48 5.29 5.32
N ILE A 48 -4.44 4.04 4.87
CA ILE A 48 -3.42 3.07 5.28
C ILE A 48 -2.05 3.48 4.73
N GLU A 49 -1.95 3.85 3.46
CA GLU A 49 -0.70 4.35 2.87
C GLU A 49 -0.20 5.62 3.57
N LYS A 50 -1.12 6.52 3.90
CA LYS A 50 -0.81 7.74 4.66
C LYS A 50 -0.31 7.41 6.06
N CYS A 51 -0.99 6.50 6.77
CA CYS A 51 -0.61 6.04 8.10
C CYS A 51 0.78 5.40 8.09
N LEU A 52 1.09 4.52 7.13
CA LEU A 52 2.40 3.88 7.01
C LEU A 52 3.53 4.90 6.75
N ARG A 53 3.23 5.96 5.99
CA ARG A 53 4.18 7.05 5.71
C ARG A 53 4.40 7.97 6.92
N GLU A 54 3.33 8.39 7.56
CA GLU A 54 3.36 9.40 8.64
C GLU A 54 3.76 8.82 9.99
N SER A 55 3.47 7.54 10.24
CA SER A 55 3.80 6.87 11.52
C SER A 55 5.30 6.64 11.72
N GLY A 56 6.12 6.73 10.67
CA GLY A 56 7.54 6.41 10.75
C GLY A 56 7.84 4.93 11.02
N CYS A 57 6.84 4.04 10.88
CA CYS A 57 7.02 2.60 11.09
C CYS A 57 7.96 1.95 10.05
N ILE A 58 8.15 2.60 8.90
CA ILE A 58 9.07 2.19 7.84
C ILE A 58 10.10 3.30 7.62
N ASN A 59 11.38 2.94 7.56
CA ASN A 59 12.44 3.89 7.27
C ASN A 59 12.52 4.21 5.77
N LEU A 60 11.67 5.15 5.31
CA LEU A 60 11.63 5.57 3.90
C LEU A 60 12.93 6.22 3.42
N LYS A 61 13.67 6.91 4.29
CA LYS A 61 14.97 7.50 3.93
C LYS A 61 16.04 6.43 3.70
N GLY A 62 16.00 5.36 4.50
CA GLY A 62 16.84 4.17 4.32
C GLY A 62 16.57 3.39 3.02
N MET A 63 15.43 3.64 2.38
CA MET A 63 15.07 3.05 1.08
C MET A 63 15.68 3.79 -0.12
N CYS A 64 16.43 4.86 0.09
CA CYS A 64 17.16 5.55 -0.97
C CYS A 64 18.46 4.81 -1.31
N ILE A 65 18.61 4.38 -2.57
CA ILE A 65 19.83 3.71 -3.05
C ILE A 65 20.83 4.76 -3.52
N LYS A 66 20.36 5.68 -4.37
CA LYS A 66 21.11 6.82 -4.87
C LYS A 66 20.19 8.02 -5.01
N ASN A 67 20.51 9.08 -4.27
CA ASN A 67 19.70 10.29 -4.18
C ASN A 67 19.38 10.84 -5.58
N GLY A 68 18.09 11.09 -5.85
CA GLY A 68 17.62 11.63 -7.14
C GLY A 68 17.64 10.66 -8.33
N GLU A 69 18.20 9.46 -8.20
CA GLU A 69 18.28 8.50 -9.32
C GLU A 69 17.51 7.21 -9.06
N LYS A 70 17.71 6.58 -7.91
CA LYS A 70 17.17 5.24 -7.60
C LYS A 70 16.72 5.15 -6.16
N VAL A 71 15.44 4.81 -5.99
CA VAL A 71 14.84 4.52 -4.69
C VAL A 71 14.07 3.21 -4.76
N TRP A 72 13.91 2.55 -3.62
CA TRP A 72 13.04 1.38 -3.53
C TRP A 72 11.57 1.79 -3.54
N LEU A 73 10.78 1.03 -4.29
CA LEU A 73 9.33 1.01 -4.26
C LEU A 73 8.89 -0.33 -3.68
N LEU A 74 8.26 -0.30 -2.51
CA LEU A 74 7.64 -1.47 -1.91
C LEU A 74 6.18 -1.56 -2.36
N ASN A 75 5.88 -2.59 -3.15
CA ASN A 75 4.53 -2.92 -3.56
C ASN A 75 3.96 -3.99 -2.61
N VAL A 76 2.96 -3.58 -1.85
CA VAL A 76 2.21 -4.44 -0.94
C VAL A 76 0.92 -4.84 -1.64
N TYR A 77 0.73 -6.15 -1.83
CA TYR A 77 -0.47 -6.70 -2.43
C TYR A 77 -1.26 -7.40 -1.34
N LEU A 78 -2.53 -7.03 -1.22
CA LEU A 78 -3.51 -7.68 -0.35
C LEU A 78 -4.65 -8.21 -1.22
N THR A 79 -5.07 -9.43 -0.97
CA THR A 79 -6.27 -10.00 -1.56
C THR A 79 -7.17 -10.45 -0.42
N ILE A 80 -8.41 -9.96 -0.42
CA ILE A 80 -9.38 -10.27 0.64
C ILE A 80 -10.43 -11.20 0.06
N PHE A 81 -10.45 -12.42 0.57
CA PHE A 81 -11.40 -13.44 0.11
C PHE A 81 -12.78 -13.24 0.74
N GLU A 82 -12.81 -12.99 2.04
CA GLU A 82 -14.04 -12.85 2.82
C GLU A 82 -13.83 -11.82 3.92
N SER A 83 -14.86 -11.02 4.19
CA SER A 83 -14.85 -10.02 5.25
C SER A 83 -16.27 -9.83 5.74
N ASP A 84 -16.48 -9.99 7.05
CA ASP A 84 -17.75 -9.74 7.74
C ASP A 84 -17.74 -8.40 8.51
N GLY A 85 -16.96 -7.43 8.00
CA GLY A 85 -16.80 -6.10 8.59
C GLY A 85 -15.35 -5.77 8.98
N CYS A 86 -15.10 -4.52 9.35
CA CYS A 86 -13.78 -4.01 9.78
C CYS A 86 -12.62 -4.25 8.79
N LEU A 87 -12.91 -4.18 7.49
CA LEU A 87 -11.96 -4.37 6.40
C LEU A 87 -10.65 -3.59 6.55
N SER A 88 -10.74 -2.32 6.97
CA SER A 88 -9.57 -1.44 7.15
C SER A 88 -8.60 -1.95 8.22
N ASP A 89 -9.12 -2.45 9.35
CA ASP A 89 -8.30 -2.91 10.47
C ASP A 89 -7.58 -4.21 10.11
N TYR A 90 -8.30 -5.15 9.48
CA TYR A 90 -7.70 -6.38 8.97
C TYR A 90 -6.61 -6.10 7.93
N CYS A 91 -6.86 -5.20 6.97
CA CYS A 91 -5.85 -4.78 5.99
C CYS A 91 -4.58 -4.26 6.70
N THR A 92 -4.76 -3.37 7.65
CA THR A 92 -3.65 -2.72 8.36
C THR A 92 -2.82 -3.74 9.14
N LEU A 93 -3.47 -4.64 9.88
CA LEU A 93 -2.80 -5.71 10.62
C LEU A 93 -2.06 -6.68 9.70
N CYS A 94 -2.67 -7.10 8.60
CA CYS A 94 -2.04 -7.98 7.61
C CYS A 94 -0.79 -7.32 6.98
N ILE A 95 -0.87 -6.03 6.64
CA ILE A 95 0.27 -5.30 6.08
C ILE A 95 1.39 -5.22 7.11
N LEU A 96 1.10 -4.79 8.34
CA LEU A 96 2.10 -4.69 9.40
C LEU A 96 2.76 -6.04 9.67
N TYR A 97 1.97 -7.10 9.81
CA TYR A 97 2.50 -8.45 10.00
C TYR A 97 3.42 -8.85 8.85
N GLY A 98 2.97 -8.66 7.61
CA GLY A 98 3.80 -8.98 6.45
C GLY A 98 5.09 -8.16 6.40
N LEU A 99 5.06 -6.88 6.78
CA LEU A 99 6.24 -6.02 6.84
C LEU A 99 7.26 -6.51 7.87
N THR A 100 6.82 -7.12 8.98
CA THR A 100 7.76 -7.74 9.95
C THR A 100 8.43 -9.02 9.43
N LYS A 101 7.90 -9.62 8.37
CA LYS A 101 8.40 -10.88 7.79
C LYS A 101 9.14 -10.67 6.47
N PHE A 102 9.14 -9.46 5.94
CA PHE A 102 9.79 -9.08 4.70
C PHE A 102 11.26 -8.74 4.95
#